data_AF-A0A094IQG1-F1
#
_entry.id   AF-A0A094IQG1-F1
#
_cell.length_a   1.000
_cell.length_b   1.000
_cell.length_c   1.000
_cell.angle_alpha   90.00
_cell.angle_beta   90.00
_cell.angle_gamma   90.00
#
_symmetry.space_group_name_H-M   'P 1'
#
loop_
_entity.id
_entity.type
_entity.pdbx_description
1 polymer ?
#
loop_
_entity_poly.entity_id
_entity_poly.type
_entity_poly.pdbx_seq_one_letter_code
_entity_poly.pdbx_strand_id
1 'polypeptide(L)'
;MLTDIFAYRYLDSPIWDSFDENARRLLVQGFRIVAEQLFPYYDANGNEKSEARAIWGGLNKKLAMELGLKDLSSPIYGYYSDWNGNKHWVSGSWPKITVCENFVLAEYDGSVTADQFVKERLSFIELAFRQREEKLSELNASLDKRVQQAELEAKMKPARGLRLPGSPGDALRAWNQNQNEMFRASCNELNERFRRSRVKLHYHNGFIQISEDEAVLRQIEQPFWNLVGDPMWQSVDHDMKEAIDLRDSGGRDPALFAAKALESAIKIISDVKGWTRGTEKGAANYIDNLRAKANGEFINGWERENLVEFFSKVRNPFGHGAGSDPIPELSVPQTDWAIEFCMIWTKSLIRRL
;
A
#
# COMPACT_ATOMS: atom_id res chain seq x y z
N MET A 1 18.75 -4.32 -1.79
CA MET A 1 17.44 -4.15 -2.44
C MET A 1 17.01 -2.75 -2.09
N LEU A 2 16.83 -1.87 -3.07
CA LEU A 2 16.38 -0.50 -2.84
C LEU A 2 14.95 -0.56 -2.29
N THR A 3 14.69 0.17 -1.22
CA THR A 3 13.35 0.32 -0.67
C THR A 3 12.73 1.52 -1.35
N ASP A 4 11.68 1.27 -2.12
CA ASP A 4 10.92 2.34 -2.73
C ASP A 4 10.15 3.13 -1.66
N ILE A 5 10.43 4.43 -1.57
CA ILE A 5 9.89 5.36 -0.57
C ILE A 5 9.15 6.51 -1.24
N PHE A 6 8.06 6.96 -0.61
CA PHE A 6 7.27 8.13 -1.01
C PHE A 6 8.13 9.34 -1.42
N ALA A 7 9.17 9.68 -0.65
CA ALA A 7 10.01 10.84 -0.94
C ALA A 7 10.77 10.76 -2.28
N TYR A 8 11.18 9.56 -2.69
CA TYR A 8 11.86 9.36 -3.97
C TYR A 8 10.89 9.28 -5.13
N ARG A 9 9.74 8.63 -4.95
CA ARG A 9 8.70 8.57 -6.00
C ARG A 9 8.20 9.95 -6.40
N TYR A 10 8.09 10.85 -5.44
CA TYR A 10 7.57 12.20 -5.66
C TYR A 10 8.64 13.27 -5.60
N LEU A 11 9.92 12.95 -5.80
CA LEU A 11 11.01 13.92 -5.66
C LEU A 11 10.79 15.19 -6.50
N ASP A 12 10.34 15.01 -7.74
CA ASP A 12 10.15 16.08 -8.73
C ASP A 12 8.73 16.67 -8.75
N SER A 13 7.84 16.22 -7.87
CA SER A 13 6.42 16.63 -7.81
C SER A 13 6.13 17.40 -6.53
N PRO A 14 6.24 18.73 -6.48
CA PRO A 14 6.00 19.51 -5.26
C PRO A 14 4.58 19.33 -4.72
N ILE A 15 4.46 19.01 -3.43
CA ILE A 15 3.17 18.83 -2.73
C ILE A 15 3.01 19.89 -1.63
N TRP A 16 4.11 20.29 -0.97
CA TRP A 16 4.07 21.30 0.10
C TRP A 16 4.94 22.53 -0.20
N ASP A 17 4.31 23.70 -0.32
CA ASP A 17 5.03 24.97 -0.45
C ASP A 17 5.61 25.47 0.89
N SER A 18 5.03 25.05 2.02
CA SER A 18 5.45 25.44 3.37
C SER A 18 5.10 24.39 4.41
N PHE A 19 5.80 24.42 5.56
CA PHE A 19 5.49 23.57 6.70
C PHE A 19 4.56 24.31 7.66
N ASP A 20 3.26 24.08 7.50
CA ASP A 20 2.22 24.71 8.31
C ASP A 20 1.73 23.78 9.45
N GLU A 21 0.79 24.29 10.24
CA GLU A 21 0.20 23.55 11.34
C GLU A 21 -0.58 22.31 10.87
N ASN A 22 -1.08 22.29 9.63
CA ASN A 22 -1.74 21.11 9.07
C ASN A 22 -0.74 20.00 8.79
N ALA A 23 0.40 20.32 8.15
CA ALA A 23 1.48 19.39 7.92
C ALA A 23 2.02 18.83 9.24
N ARG A 24 2.27 19.69 10.23
CA ARG A 24 2.69 19.26 11.57
C ARG A 24 1.70 18.30 12.23
N ARG A 25 0.40 18.64 12.22
CA ARG A 25 -0.67 17.79 12.77
C ARG A 25 -0.79 16.46 12.05
N LEU A 26 -0.65 16.46 10.72
CA LEU A 26 -0.71 15.25 9.91
C LEU A 26 0.42 14.28 10.30
N LEU A 27 1.65 14.77 10.44
CA LEU A 27 2.79 13.94 10.86
C LEU A 27 2.59 13.37 12.27
N VAL A 28 2.13 14.19 13.22
CA VAL A 28 1.79 13.72 14.59
C VAL A 28 0.72 12.64 14.54
N GLN A 29 -0.36 12.86 13.80
CA GLN A 29 -1.48 11.92 13.73
C GLN A 29 -1.06 10.61 13.04
N GLY A 30 -0.33 10.70 11.93
CA GLY A 30 0.21 9.54 11.23
C GLY A 30 1.14 8.71 12.12
N PHE A 31 2.06 9.36 12.84
CA PHE A 31 2.94 8.68 13.79
C PHE A 31 2.16 7.99 14.90
N ARG A 32 1.14 8.64 15.47
CA ARG A 32 0.31 8.04 16.52
C ARG A 32 -0.47 6.83 16.03
N ILE A 33 -0.96 6.82 14.79
CA ILE A 33 -1.58 5.61 14.23
C ILE A 33 -0.57 4.46 14.20
N VAL A 34 0.66 4.72 13.74
CA VAL A 34 1.73 3.70 13.74
C VAL A 34 2.05 3.22 15.16
N ALA A 35 2.25 4.16 16.10
CA ALA A 35 2.69 3.87 17.46
C ALA A 35 1.62 3.21 18.33
N GLU A 36 0.35 3.59 18.18
CA GLU A 36 -0.73 3.20 19.07
C GLU A 36 -1.61 2.09 18.48
N GLN A 37 -1.72 2.00 17.14
CA GLN A 37 -2.64 1.07 16.48
C GLN A 37 -1.91 -0.05 15.75
N LEU A 38 -0.82 0.26 15.03
CA LEU A 38 -0.11 -0.74 14.22
C LEU A 38 0.93 -1.53 15.04
N PHE A 39 1.80 -0.82 15.75
CA PHE A 39 2.94 -1.40 16.47
C PHE A 39 3.13 -0.84 17.89
N PRO A 40 2.18 -1.09 18.82
CA PRO A 40 2.32 -0.69 20.22
C PRO A 40 3.60 -1.24 20.84
N TYR A 41 4.48 -0.35 21.29
CA TYR A 41 5.82 -0.72 21.78
C TYR A 41 5.79 -1.40 23.15
N TYR A 42 4.91 -0.92 24.04
CA TYR A 42 4.77 -1.43 25.40
C TYR A 42 3.55 -2.36 25.52
N ASP A 43 3.62 -3.31 26.45
CA ASP A 43 2.47 -4.13 26.87
C ASP A 43 1.61 -3.39 27.91
N ALA A 44 0.52 -4.02 28.35
CA ALA A 44 -0.39 -3.43 29.34
C ALA A 44 0.27 -3.18 30.71
N ASN A 45 1.43 -3.80 30.97
CA ASN A 45 2.19 -3.64 32.20
C ASN A 45 3.36 -2.63 32.03
N GLY A 46 3.49 -2.01 30.86
CA GLY A 46 4.56 -1.07 30.55
C GLY A 46 5.89 -1.71 30.14
N ASN A 47 5.93 -3.03 29.91
CA ASN A 47 7.15 -3.70 29.46
C ASN A 47 7.31 -3.62 27.95
N GLU A 48 8.56 -3.55 27.47
CA GLU A 48 8.85 -3.56 26.05
C GLU A 48 8.50 -4.90 25.40
N LYS A 49 7.80 -4.86 24.26
CA LYS A 49 7.57 -6.05 23.43
C LYS A 49 8.80 -6.29 22.55
N SER A 50 9.40 -7.48 22.67
CA SER A 50 10.56 -7.87 21.85
C SER A 50 10.28 -7.81 20.35
N GLU A 51 9.08 -8.22 19.92
CA GLU A 51 8.64 -8.13 18.53
C GLU A 51 8.55 -6.66 18.06
N ALA A 52 7.94 -5.78 18.86
CA ALA A 52 7.84 -4.37 18.52
C ALA A 52 9.23 -3.75 18.39
N ARG A 53 10.14 -4.03 19.32
CA ARG A 53 11.53 -3.57 19.25
C ARG A 53 12.22 -3.95 17.94
N ALA A 54 12.01 -5.16 17.45
CA ALA A 54 12.54 -5.61 16.16
C ALA A 54 11.93 -4.84 14.98
N ILE A 55 10.61 -4.60 14.99
CA ILE A 55 9.90 -3.83 13.94
C ILE A 55 10.43 -2.40 13.87
N TRP A 56 10.43 -1.67 14.99
CA TRP A 56 10.89 -0.28 15.03
C TRP A 56 12.36 -0.16 14.62
N GLY A 57 13.20 -1.12 15.04
CA GLY A 57 14.58 -1.21 14.58
C GLY A 57 14.70 -1.45 13.07
N GLY A 58 13.83 -2.27 12.50
CA GLY A 58 13.75 -2.53 11.05
C GLY A 58 13.31 -1.30 10.26
N LEU A 59 12.26 -0.62 10.68
CA LEU A 59 11.75 0.61 10.05
C LEU A 59 12.81 1.71 10.04
N ASN A 60 13.45 1.96 11.19
CA ASN A 60 14.55 2.91 11.29
C ASN A 60 15.68 2.58 10.32
N LYS A 61 16.12 1.31 10.25
CA LYS A 61 17.21 0.90 9.34
C LYS A 61 16.83 1.04 7.87
N LYS A 62 15.63 0.61 7.47
CA LYS A 62 15.15 0.69 6.09
C LYS A 62 15.15 2.14 5.62
N LEU A 63 14.47 3.04 6.33
CA LEU A 63 14.39 4.43 5.91
C LEU A 63 15.72 5.17 6.03
N ALA A 64 16.49 4.95 7.12
CA ALA A 64 17.79 5.59 7.26
C ALA A 64 18.75 5.21 6.13
N MET A 65 18.70 3.95 5.67
CA MET A 65 19.47 3.50 4.51
C MET A 65 19.10 4.27 3.24
N GLU A 66 17.81 4.43 2.96
CA GLU A 66 17.37 5.18 1.78
C GLU A 66 17.75 6.66 1.87
N LEU A 67 17.61 7.29 3.04
CA LEU A 67 17.96 8.71 3.25
C LEU A 67 19.47 8.97 3.43
N GLY A 68 20.32 7.93 3.36
CA GLY A 68 21.77 8.08 3.55
C GLY A 68 22.19 8.41 4.99
N LEU A 69 21.36 8.05 5.98
CA LEU A 69 21.57 8.28 7.41
C LEU A 69 22.04 7.01 8.13
N LYS A 70 22.75 7.19 9.26
CA LYS A 70 23.09 6.06 10.15
C LYS A 70 21.91 5.61 10.99
N ASP A 71 21.14 6.57 11.50
CA ASP A 71 19.90 6.42 12.25
C ASP A 71 19.02 7.63 11.91
N LEU A 72 17.70 7.49 12.02
CA LEU A 72 16.76 8.57 11.68
C LEU A 72 16.89 9.78 12.61
N SER A 73 17.25 9.57 13.87
CA SER A 73 17.62 10.62 14.81
C SER A 73 18.75 10.15 15.72
N SER A 74 19.27 11.01 16.60
CA SER A 74 20.27 10.61 17.60
C SER A 74 19.74 9.42 18.43
N PRO A 75 20.45 8.28 18.49
CA PRO A 75 20.05 7.14 19.31
C PRO A 75 20.47 7.29 20.77
N ILE A 76 21.20 8.35 21.11
CA ILE A 76 21.72 8.61 22.46
C ILE A 76 21.18 9.93 22.99
N TYR A 77 21.04 10.01 24.31
CA TYR A 77 20.78 11.23 25.05
C TYR A 77 21.82 11.48 26.12
N GLY A 78 21.95 12.76 26.49
CA GLY A 78 22.81 13.21 27.55
C GLY A 78 22.33 14.56 28.07
N TYR A 79 22.16 14.69 29.38
CA TYR A 79 21.83 15.95 30.02
C TYR A 79 22.38 15.99 31.46
N TYR A 80 22.49 17.19 32.03
CA TYR A 80 22.83 17.36 33.43
C TYR A 80 21.55 17.34 34.29
N SER A 81 21.55 16.54 35.34
CA SER A 81 20.50 16.50 36.37
C SER A 81 21.07 16.91 37.71
N ASP A 82 20.31 17.68 38.49
CA ASP A 82 20.70 18.07 39.84
C ASP A 82 20.24 17.00 40.83
N TRP A 83 21.19 16.39 41.54
CA TRP A 83 20.91 15.45 42.64
C TRP A 83 21.67 15.91 43.88
N ASN A 84 20.94 16.15 44.97
CA ASN A 84 21.49 16.72 46.22
C ASN A 84 22.33 17.99 46.01
N GLY A 85 21.93 18.86 45.07
CA GLY A 85 22.60 20.14 44.81
C GLY A 85 23.88 20.05 43.96
N ASN A 86 24.27 18.86 43.51
CA ASN A 86 25.38 18.67 42.58
C ASN A 86 24.86 18.29 41.19
N LYS A 87 25.52 18.82 40.14
CA LYS A 87 25.24 18.46 38.75
C LYS A 87 25.84 17.09 38.43
N HIS A 88 24.99 16.15 38.04
CA HIS A 88 25.40 14.84 37.55
C HIS A 88 25.05 14.71 36.07
N TRP A 89 26.00 14.20 35.27
CA TRP A 89 25.75 13.87 33.88
C TRP A 89 24.97 12.55 33.80
N VAL A 90 23.81 12.58 33.15
CA VAL A 90 22.97 11.41 32.88
C VAL A 90 22.95 11.19 31.38
N SER A 91 23.36 10.00 30.94
CA SER A 91 23.30 9.61 29.53
C SER A 91 22.80 8.19 29.36
N GLY A 92 22.23 7.92 28.19
CA GLY A 92 21.75 6.60 27.83
C GLY A 92 21.41 6.51 26.34
N SER A 93 20.75 5.42 25.97
CA SER A 93 20.28 5.20 24.61
C SER A 93 18.76 5.24 24.58
N TRP A 94 18.22 5.89 23.56
CA TRP A 94 16.79 5.91 23.31
C TRP A 94 16.30 4.55 22.78
N PRO A 95 15.09 4.11 23.18
CA PRO A 95 14.36 3.07 22.47
C PRO A 95 14.19 3.44 20.99
N LYS A 96 14.12 2.44 20.10
CA LYS A 96 14.00 2.72 18.66
C LYS A 96 12.69 3.42 18.28
N ILE A 97 11.61 3.25 19.05
CA ILE A 97 10.39 4.04 18.89
C ILE A 97 10.66 5.54 19.08
N THR A 98 11.38 5.93 20.13
CA THR A 98 11.74 7.34 20.41
C THR A 98 12.66 7.91 19.34
N VAL A 99 13.57 7.11 18.79
CA VAL A 99 14.39 7.54 17.63
C VAL A 99 13.52 7.85 16.42
N CYS A 100 12.55 6.99 16.11
CA CYS A 100 11.63 7.24 14.99
C CYS A 100 10.70 8.43 15.28
N GLU A 101 10.21 8.55 16.51
CA GLU A 101 9.37 9.66 16.97
C GLU A 101 10.08 11.00 16.80
N ASN A 102 11.31 11.11 17.30
CA ASN A 102 12.11 12.33 17.21
C ASN A 102 12.38 12.73 15.76
N PHE A 103 12.49 11.77 14.83
CA PHE A 103 12.61 12.05 13.41
C PHE A 103 11.31 12.55 12.79
N VAL A 104 10.20 11.84 13.03
CA VAL A 104 8.90 12.17 12.43
C VAL A 104 8.34 13.48 12.99
N LEU A 105 8.60 13.76 14.27
CA LEU A 105 8.08 14.92 15.00
C LEU A 105 9.12 16.01 15.20
N ALA A 106 10.25 15.95 14.48
CA ALA A 106 11.27 16.99 14.51
C ALA A 106 10.66 18.37 14.23
N GLU A 107 11.20 19.40 14.88
CA GLU A 107 10.86 20.77 14.51
C GLU A 107 11.42 21.09 13.12
N TYR A 108 10.66 21.82 12.32
CA TYR A 108 11.12 22.27 11.02
C TYR A 108 12.01 23.51 11.19
N ASP A 109 13.29 23.35 10.86
CA ASP A 109 14.31 24.39 11.02
C ASP A 109 14.65 25.13 9.70
N GLY A 110 14.01 24.75 8.59
CA GLY A 110 14.26 25.35 7.27
C GLY A 110 15.56 24.91 6.59
N SER A 111 16.28 23.92 7.13
CA SER A 111 17.52 23.41 6.53
C SER A 111 17.31 22.69 5.19
N VAL A 112 16.11 22.15 4.98
CA VAL A 112 15.62 21.55 3.72
C VAL A 112 14.30 22.20 3.32
N THR A 113 13.84 21.97 2.09
CA THR A 113 12.52 22.44 1.66
C THR A 113 11.42 21.81 2.52
N ALA A 114 10.31 22.52 2.73
CA ALA A 114 9.18 21.98 3.48
C ALA A 114 8.63 20.70 2.83
N ASP A 115 8.61 20.69 1.50
CA ASP A 115 8.23 19.54 0.69
C ASP A 115 9.10 18.30 0.99
N GLN A 116 10.42 18.43 0.89
CA GLN A 116 11.35 17.35 1.21
C GLN A 116 11.17 16.91 2.67
N PHE A 117 11.07 17.87 3.59
CA PHE A 117 10.89 17.58 5.01
C PHE A 117 9.67 16.68 5.21
N VAL A 118 8.48 17.08 4.74
CA VAL A 118 7.25 16.32 4.95
C VAL A 118 7.29 14.96 4.24
N LYS A 119 7.80 14.89 3.01
CA LYS A 119 7.90 13.65 2.22
C LYS A 119 8.76 12.58 2.90
N GLU A 120 9.91 12.96 3.46
CA GLU A 120 10.78 12.03 4.19
C GLU A 120 10.08 11.45 5.44
N ARG A 121 9.30 12.26 6.16
CA ARG A 121 8.54 11.79 7.33
C ARG A 121 7.32 10.94 6.94
N LEU A 122 6.63 11.28 5.85
CA LEU A 122 5.54 10.45 5.33
C LEU A 122 6.05 9.11 4.78
N SER A 123 7.27 9.07 4.26
CA SER A 123 7.93 7.81 3.88
C SER A 123 8.05 6.85 5.06
N PHE A 124 8.31 7.35 6.28
CA PHE A 124 8.29 6.51 7.48
C PHE A 124 6.91 5.90 7.73
N ILE A 125 5.87 6.72 7.65
CA ILE A 125 4.48 6.31 7.88
C ILE A 125 4.07 5.26 6.84
N GLU A 126 4.35 5.50 5.55
CA GLU A 126 4.10 4.54 4.47
C GLU A 126 4.77 3.19 4.73
N LEU A 127 6.08 3.19 5.05
CA LEU A 127 6.83 1.95 5.30
C LEU A 127 6.28 1.18 6.50
N ALA A 128 5.80 1.87 7.54
CA ALA A 128 5.17 1.23 8.68
C ALA A 128 3.85 0.53 8.29
N PHE A 129 3.01 1.19 7.49
CA PHE A 129 1.78 0.60 6.97
C PHE A 129 2.06 -0.61 6.06
N ARG A 130 3.01 -0.48 5.13
CA ARG A 130 3.46 -1.59 4.27
C ARG A 130 3.98 -2.77 5.08
N GLN A 131 4.78 -2.51 6.11
CA GLN A 131 5.30 -3.57 6.99
C GLN A 131 4.18 -4.31 7.74
N ARG A 132 3.09 -3.61 8.11
CA ARG A 132 1.93 -4.23 8.75
C ARG A 132 1.16 -5.09 7.76
N GLU A 133 0.97 -4.59 6.54
CA GLU A 133 0.30 -5.31 5.46
C GLU A 133 1.04 -6.60 5.09
N GLU A 134 2.37 -6.54 4.95
CA GLU A 134 3.23 -7.71 4.73
C GLU A 134 3.02 -8.78 5.81
N LYS A 135 3.06 -8.39 7.09
CA LYS A 135 2.83 -9.30 8.22
C LYS A 135 1.44 -9.94 8.18
N LEU A 136 0.40 -9.16 7.84
CA LEU A 136 -0.95 -9.69 7.71
C LEU A 136 -1.08 -10.63 6.53
N SER A 137 -0.42 -10.34 5.41
CA SER A 137 -0.37 -11.23 4.25
C SER A 137 0.26 -12.58 4.59
N GLU A 138 1.39 -12.57 5.32
CA GLU A 138 2.04 -13.79 5.83
C GLU A 138 1.13 -14.59 6.79
N LEU A 139 0.43 -13.88 7.69
CA LEU A 139 -0.55 -14.49 8.61
C LEU A 139 -1.72 -15.10 7.85
N ASN A 140 -2.26 -14.40 6.85
CA ASN A 140 -3.36 -14.86 6.01
C ASN A 140 -2.95 -16.10 5.19
N ALA A 141 -1.77 -16.07 4.55
CA ALA A 141 -1.27 -17.18 3.74
C ALA A 141 -0.98 -18.45 4.57
N SER A 142 -0.63 -18.29 5.86
CA SER A 142 -0.39 -19.42 6.78
C SER A 142 -1.62 -19.85 7.58
N LEU A 143 -2.75 -19.15 7.44
CA LEU A 143 -3.93 -19.34 8.30
C LEU A 143 -4.48 -20.76 8.24
N ASP A 144 -4.72 -21.31 7.04
CA ASP A 144 -5.35 -22.62 6.92
C ASP A 144 -4.49 -23.74 7.52
N LYS A 145 -3.17 -23.67 7.34
CA LYS A 145 -2.23 -24.61 7.97
C LYS A 145 -2.30 -24.53 9.49
N ARG A 146 -2.36 -23.30 10.05
CA ARG A 146 -2.48 -23.07 11.49
C ARG A 146 -3.82 -23.56 12.05
N VAL A 147 -4.92 -23.35 11.32
CA VAL A 147 -6.25 -23.84 11.69
C VAL A 147 -6.26 -25.37 11.72
N GLN A 148 -5.79 -26.03 10.66
CA GLN A 148 -5.71 -27.49 10.59
C GLN A 148 -4.87 -28.08 11.75
N GLN A 149 -3.73 -27.46 12.04
CA GLN A 149 -2.90 -27.89 13.16
C GLN A 149 -3.61 -27.72 14.51
N ALA A 150 -4.26 -26.58 14.76
CA ALA A 150 -4.97 -26.33 16.02
C ALA A 150 -6.15 -27.30 16.21
N GLU A 151 -6.86 -27.63 15.16
CA GLU A 151 -7.94 -28.63 15.19
C GLU A 151 -7.42 -30.04 15.45
N LEU A 152 -6.29 -30.42 14.84
CA LEU A 152 -5.66 -31.72 15.07
C LEU A 152 -5.17 -31.86 16.52
N GLU A 153 -4.50 -30.83 17.04
CA GLU A 153 -4.04 -30.78 18.43
C GLU A 153 -5.21 -30.85 19.42
N ALA A 154 -6.33 -30.19 19.10
CA ALA A 154 -7.54 -30.23 19.91
C ALA A 154 -8.20 -31.62 19.95
N LYS A 155 -8.06 -32.42 18.87
CA LYS A 155 -8.54 -33.80 18.79
C LYS A 155 -7.59 -34.78 19.52
N MET A 156 -6.28 -34.53 19.52
CA MET A 156 -5.28 -35.43 20.12
C MET A 156 -5.13 -35.28 21.64
N LYS A 157 -5.45 -34.13 22.24
CA LYS A 157 -5.33 -33.91 23.69
C LYS A 157 -6.70 -34.05 24.38
N PRO A 158 -6.93 -35.09 25.20
CA PRO A 158 -8.17 -35.19 25.97
C PRO A 158 -8.31 -33.98 26.90
N ALA A 159 -9.50 -33.36 26.89
CA ALA A 159 -9.77 -32.14 27.63
C ALA A 159 -9.62 -32.37 29.15
N ARG A 160 -8.51 -31.90 29.73
CA ARG A 160 -8.38 -31.73 31.18
C ARG A 160 -8.82 -30.30 31.54
N GLY A 161 -10.03 -30.15 32.05
CA GLY A 161 -10.55 -28.89 32.62
C GLY A 161 -11.77 -28.30 31.91
N LEU A 162 -12.41 -27.32 32.58
CA LEU A 162 -13.52 -26.53 32.05
C LEU A 162 -13.06 -25.79 30.77
N ARG A 163 -13.43 -26.28 29.58
CA ARG A 163 -13.23 -25.55 28.34
C ARG A 163 -14.40 -24.61 28.10
N LEU A 164 -14.09 -23.35 27.78
CA LEU A 164 -15.04 -22.45 27.12
C LEU A 164 -15.53 -23.12 25.82
N PRO A 165 -16.85 -23.14 25.54
CA PRO A 165 -17.38 -23.69 24.30
C PRO A 165 -16.80 -22.96 23.08
N GLY A 166 -16.29 -23.70 22.09
CA GLY A 166 -15.82 -23.14 20.81
C GLY A 166 -14.72 -23.98 20.13
N SER A 167 -14.65 -23.94 18.79
CA SER A 167 -13.56 -24.55 18.03
C SER A 167 -12.30 -23.66 18.06
N PRO A 168 -11.11 -24.19 18.40
CA PRO A 168 -9.85 -23.44 18.28
C PRO A 168 -9.57 -22.92 16.86
N GLY A 169 -10.04 -23.65 15.83
CA GLY A 169 -9.95 -23.22 14.44
C GLY A 169 -10.77 -21.95 14.18
N ASP A 170 -12.02 -21.91 14.67
CA ASP A 170 -12.89 -20.74 14.54
C ASP A 170 -12.32 -19.53 15.29
N ALA A 171 -11.73 -19.75 16.47
CA ALA A 171 -11.06 -18.71 17.23
C ALA A 171 -9.88 -18.10 16.46
N LEU A 172 -9.07 -18.92 15.77
CA LEU A 172 -7.97 -18.44 14.93
C LEU A 172 -8.47 -17.66 13.71
N ARG A 173 -9.53 -18.13 13.05
CA ARG A 173 -10.15 -17.41 11.91
C ARG A 173 -10.70 -16.06 12.36
N ALA A 174 -11.44 -16.02 13.46
CA ALA A 174 -11.99 -14.79 14.03
C ALA A 174 -10.89 -13.81 14.47
N TRP A 175 -9.82 -14.30 15.12
CA TRP A 175 -8.68 -13.46 15.47
C TRP A 175 -8.02 -12.87 14.22
N ASN A 176 -7.78 -13.67 13.19
CA ASN A 176 -7.18 -13.21 11.95
C ASN A 176 -8.06 -12.18 11.23
N GLN A 177 -9.37 -12.41 11.16
CA GLN A 177 -10.32 -11.46 10.62
C GLN A 177 -10.28 -10.13 11.37
N ASN A 178 -10.30 -10.15 12.71
CA ASN A 178 -10.20 -8.96 13.54
C ASN A 178 -8.88 -8.19 13.27
N GLN A 179 -7.75 -8.90 13.10
CA GLN A 179 -6.47 -8.24 12.75
C GLN A 179 -6.52 -7.54 11.39
N ASN A 180 -7.18 -8.13 10.39
CA ASN A 180 -7.37 -7.51 9.07
C ASN A 180 -8.33 -6.31 9.15
N GLU A 181 -9.42 -6.42 9.92
CA GLU A 181 -10.39 -5.33 10.12
C GLU A 181 -9.77 -4.12 10.84
N MET A 182 -8.98 -4.36 11.91
CA MET A 182 -8.26 -3.30 12.61
C MET A 182 -7.26 -2.57 11.69
N PHE A 183 -6.58 -3.30 10.81
CA PHE A 183 -5.67 -2.68 9.84
C PHE A 183 -6.42 -1.87 8.80
N ARG A 184 -7.52 -2.38 8.23
CA ARG A 184 -8.39 -1.61 7.33
C ARG A 184 -8.91 -0.33 8.00
N ALA A 185 -9.29 -0.40 9.26
CA ALA A 185 -9.70 0.79 10.03
C ALA A 185 -8.55 1.81 10.16
N SER A 186 -7.32 1.35 10.38
CA SER A 186 -6.14 2.22 10.44
C SER A 186 -5.84 2.88 9.09
N CYS A 187 -6.01 2.16 7.98
CA CYS A 187 -5.87 2.73 6.62
C CYS A 187 -6.92 3.80 6.35
N ASN A 188 -8.19 3.52 6.68
CA ASN A 188 -9.28 4.48 6.54
C ASN A 188 -9.05 5.73 7.39
N GLU A 189 -8.54 5.55 8.60
CA GLU A 189 -8.20 6.65 9.50
C GLU A 189 -7.08 7.53 8.91
N LEU A 190 -6.01 6.93 8.38
CA LEU A 190 -4.94 7.67 7.70
C LEU A 190 -5.47 8.48 6.51
N ASN A 191 -6.32 7.87 5.68
CA ASN A 191 -6.92 8.54 4.53
C ASN A 191 -7.85 9.69 4.94
N GLU A 192 -8.60 9.52 6.04
CA GLU A 192 -9.38 10.61 6.63
C GLU A 192 -8.49 11.74 7.14
N ARG A 193 -7.28 11.44 7.64
CA ARG A 193 -6.30 12.47 8.05
C ARG A 193 -5.74 13.24 6.86
N PHE A 194 -5.44 12.58 5.75
CA PHE A 194 -5.07 13.26 4.51
C PHE A 194 -6.17 14.20 4.05
N ARG A 195 -7.42 13.70 3.98
CA ARG A 195 -8.58 14.50 3.58
C ARG A 195 -8.80 15.72 4.47
N ARG A 196 -8.73 15.56 5.80
CA ARG A 196 -8.90 16.67 6.76
C ARG A 196 -7.77 17.71 6.67
N SER A 197 -6.57 17.25 6.34
CA SER A 197 -5.40 18.13 6.16
C SER A 197 -5.37 18.79 4.79
N ARG A 198 -6.37 18.51 3.92
CA ARG A 198 -6.51 19.03 2.55
C ARG A 198 -5.30 18.73 1.66
N VAL A 199 -4.58 17.65 1.96
CA VAL A 199 -3.54 17.12 1.08
C VAL A 199 -4.19 16.12 0.14
N LYS A 200 -3.85 16.21 -1.15
CA LYS A 200 -4.37 15.35 -2.22
C LYS A 200 -3.70 13.97 -2.19
N LEU A 201 -3.73 13.29 -1.04
CA LEU A 201 -3.03 12.03 -0.82
C LEU A 201 -3.98 10.94 -0.39
N HIS A 202 -3.69 9.72 -0.81
CA HIS A 202 -4.44 8.54 -0.42
C HIS A 202 -3.52 7.34 -0.24
N TYR A 203 -3.68 6.61 0.85
CA TYR A 203 -3.04 5.32 1.07
C TYR A 203 -3.89 4.19 0.48
N HIS A 204 -3.27 3.36 -0.35
CA HIS A 204 -3.85 2.10 -0.79
C HIS A 204 -2.76 1.05 -1.08
N ASN A 205 -3.03 -0.18 -0.65
CA ASN A 205 -2.22 -1.38 -0.90
C ASN A 205 -0.70 -1.17 -0.67
N GLY A 206 -0.28 -0.47 0.38
CA GLY A 206 1.14 -0.32 0.73
C GLY A 206 1.80 0.99 0.28
N PHE A 207 1.06 1.86 -0.41
CA PHE A 207 1.61 3.10 -0.97
C PHE A 207 0.69 4.29 -0.70
N ILE A 208 1.29 5.43 -0.39
CA ILE A 208 0.66 6.75 -0.45
C ILE A 208 0.83 7.25 -1.89
N GLN A 209 -0.26 7.66 -2.53
CA GLN A 209 -0.26 8.23 -3.88
C GLN A 209 -1.09 9.52 -3.95
N ILE A 210 -0.90 10.30 -5.03
CA ILE A 210 -1.65 11.54 -5.24
C ILE A 210 -3.05 11.20 -5.78
N SER A 211 -4.08 11.81 -5.19
CA SER A 211 -5.48 11.67 -5.62
C SER A 211 -6.14 13.05 -5.61
N GLU A 212 -6.42 13.59 -6.80
CA GLU A 212 -6.86 14.98 -6.97
C GLU A 212 -8.38 15.16 -6.85
N ASP A 213 -9.16 14.16 -7.26
CA ASP A 213 -10.61 14.23 -7.39
C ASP A 213 -11.30 13.26 -6.41
N GLU A 214 -12.06 13.79 -5.46
CA GLU A 214 -12.76 13.03 -4.43
C GLU A 214 -13.88 12.13 -5.00
N ALA A 215 -14.50 12.51 -6.12
CA ALA A 215 -15.50 11.69 -6.80
C ALA A 215 -14.83 10.52 -7.53
N VAL A 216 -13.72 10.77 -8.23
CA VAL A 216 -12.89 9.72 -8.86
C VAL A 216 -12.39 8.75 -7.79
N LEU A 217 -11.83 9.26 -6.69
CA LEU A 217 -11.39 8.45 -5.57
C LEU A 217 -12.50 7.53 -5.05
N ARG A 218 -13.68 8.09 -4.74
CA ARG A 218 -14.79 7.33 -4.15
C ARG A 218 -15.45 6.34 -5.10
N GLN A 219 -15.58 6.69 -6.38
CA GLN A 219 -16.35 5.89 -7.34
C GLN A 219 -15.49 4.95 -8.18
N ILE A 220 -14.21 5.28 -8.37
CA ILE A 220 -13.28 4.57 -9.26
C ILE A 220 -12.15 3.94 -8.44
N GLU A 221 -11.30 4.75 -7.81
CA GLU A 221 -10.04 4.27 -7.22
C GLU A 221 -10.29 3.36 -6.01
N GLN A 222 -11.01 3.81 -4.99
CA GLN A 222 -11.24 3.03 -3.77
C GLN A 222 -11.96 1.69 -4.07
N PRO A 223 -13.04 1.64 -4.89
CA PRO A 223 -13.66 0.38 -5.25
C PRO A 223 -12.75 -0.54 -6.07
N PHE A 224 -11.84 0.00 -6.87
CA PHE A 224 -10.84 -0.78 -7.59
C PHE A 224 -9.81 -1.38 -6.62
N TRP A 225 -9.19 -0.57 -5.76
CA TRP A 225 -8.17 -1.02 -4.81
C TRP A 225 -8.68 -2.09 -3.84
N ASN A 226 -9.92 -1.95 -3.38
CA ASN A 226 -10.59 -2.95 -2.55
C ASN A 226 -10.71 -4.32 -3.23
N LEU A 227 -10.83 -4.36 -4.56
CA LEU A 227 -10.94 -5.61 -5.31
C LEU A 227 -9.57 -6.20 -5.61
N VAL A 228 -8.61 -5.39 -6.06
CA VAL A 228 -7.28 -5.88 -6.48
C VAL A 228 -6.33 -6.15 -5.31
N GLY A 229 -6.73 -5.83 -4.08
CA GLY A 229 -6.00 -6.22 -2.87
C GLY A 229 -6.01 -7.73 -2.57
N ASP A 230 -6.81 -8.53 -3.28
CA ASP A 230 -6.74 -9.99 -3.20
C ASP A 230 -5.46 -10.51 -3.90
N PRO A 231 -4.69 -11.46 -3.30
CA PRO A 231 -3.47 -12.00 -3.89
C PRO A 231 -3.61 -12.54 -5.32
N MET A 232 -4.82 -12.98 -5.72
CA MET A 232 -5.09 -13.41 -7.10
C MET A 232 -4.84 -12.29 -8.11
N TRP A 233 -4.97 -11.02 -7.71
CA TRP A 233 -4.82 -9.84 -8.56
C TRP A 233 -3.47 -9.13 -8.40
N GLN A 234 -2.47 -9.77 -7.80
CA GLN A 234 -1.18 -9.14 -7.48
C GLN A 234 -0.51 -8.43 -8.67
N SER A 235 -0.56 -9.01 -9.87
CA SER A 235 0.00 -8.36 -11.07
C SER A 235 -0.77 -7.10 -11.47
N VAL A 236 -2.09 -7.13 -11.35
CA VAL A 236 -2.98 -5.98 -11.63
C VAL A 236 -2.71 -4.84 -10.64
N ASP A 237 -2.60 -5.19 -9.36
CA ASP A 237 -2.26 -4.25 -8.29
C ASP A 237 -0.90 -3.59 -8.51
N HIS A 238 0.13 -4.38 -8.82
CA HIS A 238 1.47 -3.87 -9.10
C HIS A 238 1.51 -2.94 -10.33
N ASP A 239 0.98 -3.38 -11.47
CA ASP A 239 0.99 -2.60 -12.70
C ASP A 239 0.20 -1.28 -12.57
N MET A 240 -0.90 -1.29 -11.81
CA MET A 240 -1.69 -0.06 -11.61
C MET A 240 -0.99 0.95 -10.67
N LYS A 241 -0.28 0.47 -9.64
CA LYS A 241 0.52 1.36 -8.78
C LYS A 241 1.61 2.06 -9.57
N GLU A 242 2.34 1.29 -10.37
CA GLU A 242 3.38 1.80 -11.26
C GLU A 242 2.79 2.84 -12.24
N ALA A 243 1.60 2.57 -12.80
CA ALA A 243 0.91 3.53 -13.66
C ALA A 243 0.64 4.88 -12.96
N ILE A 244 0.15 4.85 -11.72
CA ILE A 244 -0.13 6.08 -10.97
C ILE A 244 1.16 6.78 -10.55
N ASP A 245 2.17 6.04 -10.09
CA ASP A 245 3.47 6.62 -9.70
C ASP A 245 4.12 7.32 -10.90
N LEU A 246 4.09 6.72 -12.09
CA LEU A 246 4.59 7.33 -13.33
C LEU A 246 3.75 8.55 -13.74
N ARG A 247 2.42 8.50 -13.62
CA ARG A 247 1.56 9.66 -13.91
C ARG A 247 1.95 10.85 -13.03
N ASP A 248 2.03 10.61 -11.73
CA ASP A 248 2.19 11.65 -10.73
C ASP A 248 3.62 12.22 -10.69
N SER A 249 4.63 11.41 -11.06
CA SER A 249 6.05 11.82 -11.14
C SER A 249 6.46 12.39 -12.50
N GLY A 250 5.57 12.39 -13.49
CA GLY A 250 5.92 12.75 -14.87
C GLY A 250 6.80 11.70 -15.57
N GLY A 251 6.75 10.46 -15.08
CA GLY A 251 7.41 9.29 -15.66
C GLY A 251 6.85 8.88 -17.02
N ARG A 252 7.55 7.94 -17.66
CA ARG A 252 7.28 7.55 -19.05
C ARG A 252 6.18 6.48 -19.16
N ASP A 253 5.26 6.67 -20.11
CA ASP A 253 4.22 5.71 -20.51
C ASP A 253 3.27 5.20 -19.38
N PRO A 254 2.68 6.07 -18.51
CA PRO A 254 1.76 5.62 -17.44
C PRO A 254 0.57 4.78 -17.95
N ALA A 255 -0.01 5.18 -19.08
CA ALA A 255 -1.14 4.50 -19.70
C ALA A 255 -0.81 3.07 -20.16
N LEU A 256 0.46 2.79 -20.50
CA LEU A 256 0.91 1.45 -20.86
C LEU A 256 0.81 0.50 -19.65
N PHE A 257 1.23 0.95 -18.47
CA PHE A 257 1.15 0.17 -17.23
C PHE A 257 -0.30 -0.05 -16.79
N ALA A 258 -1.16 0.97 -16.88
CA ALA A 258 -2.59 0.80 -16.61
C ALA A 258 -3.23 -0.22 -17.57
N ALA A 259 -2.85 -0.18 -18.86
CA ALA A 259 -3.33 -1.15 -19.84
C ALA A 259 -2.80 -2.57 -19.58
N LYS A 260 -1.55 -2.73 -19.10
CA LYS A 260 -1.03 -4.02 -18.64
C LYS A 260 -1.84 -4.58 -17.46
N ALA A 261 -2.21 -3.73 -16.49
CA ALA A 261 -3.06 -4.12 -15.37
C ALA A 261 -4.42 -4.66 -15.86
N LEU A 262 -5.08 -3.95 -16.78
CA LEU A 262 -6.34 -4.42 -17.38
C LEU A 262 -6.16 -5.72 -18.18
N GLU A 263 -5.07 -5.83 -18.96
CA GLU A 263 -4.74 -7.05 -19.71
C GLU A 263 -4.56 -8.24 -18.77
N SER A 264 -3.84 -8.06 -17.66
CA SER A 264 -3.63 -9.06 -16.61
C SER A 264 -4.96 -9.48 -15.97
N ALA A 265 -5.85 -8.53 -15.66
CA ALA A 265 -7.16 -8.84 -15.09
C ALA A 265 -8.00 -9.71 -16.05
N ILE A 266 -8.04 -9.37 -17.34
CA ILE A 266 -8.75 -10.14 -18.37
C ILE A 266 -8.19 -11.56 -18.48
N LYS A 267 -6.85 -11.71 -18.46
CA LYS A 267 -6.19 -13.03 -18.52
C LYS A 267 -6.54 -13.89 -17.30
N ILE A 268 -6.42 -13.34 -16.09
CA ILE A 268 -6.77 -14.04 -14.85
C ILE A 268 -8.23 -14.50 -14.88
N ILE A 269 -9.17 -13.66 -15.34
CA ILE A 269 -10.59 -14.04 -15.49
C ILE A 269 -10.75 -15.21 -16.46
N SER A 270 -10.10 -15.14 -17.62
CA SER A 270 -10.12 -16.20 -18.63
C SER A 270 -9.56 -17.52 -18.06
N ASP A 271 -8.48 -17.45 -17.28
CA ASP A 271 -7.86 -18.62 -16.65
C ASP A 271 -8.74 -19.24 -15.57
N VAL A 272 -9.28 -18.41 -14.65
CA VAL A 272 -10.16 -18.86 -13.56
C VAL A 272 -11.43 -19.54 -14.08
N LYS A 273 -11.98 -19.07 -15.20
CA LYS A 273 -13.16 -19.67 -15.83
C LYS A 273 -12.81 -20.83 -16.78
N GLY A 274 -11.52 -21.14 -16.97
CA GLY A 274 -11.06 -22.23 -17.84
C GLY A 274 -11.25 -21.97 -19.33
N TRP A 275 -11.27 -20.70 -19.75
CA TRP A 275 -11.51 -20.28 -21.14
C TRP A 275 -10.23 -20.16 -21.96
N THR A 276 -9.07 -20.08 -21.31
CA THR A 276 -7.76 -19.98 -21.95
C THR A 276 -7.36 -21.30 -22.62
N ARG A 277 -6.86 -21.21 -23.86
CA ARG A 277 -6.55 -22.36 -24.72
C ARG A 277 -5.06 -22.52 -25.02
N GLY A 278 -4.22 -21.57 -24.61
CA GLY A 278 -2.77 -21.57 -24.86
C GLY A 278 -2.40 -21.19 -26.30
N THR A 279 -3.34 -20.63 -27.06
CA THR A 279 -3.15 -20.20 -28.47
C THR A 279 -3.37 -18.70 -28.67
N GLU A 280 -3.68 -18.00 -27.59
CA GLU A 280 -3.92 -16.57 -27.54
C GLU A 280 -2.62 -15.81 -27.84
N LYS A 281 -2.68 -14.86 -28.78
CA LYS A 281 -1.50 -14.09 -29.25
C LYS A 281 -1.43 -12.68 -28.66
N GLY A 282 -2.44 -12.25 -27.93
CA GLY A 282 -2.51 -10.94 -27.31
C GLY A 282 -3.86 -10.66 -26.66
N ALA A 283 -4.02 -9.45 -26.10
CA ALA A 283 -5.21 -9.04 -25.34
C ALA A 283 -6.53 -9.28 -26.09
N ALA A 284 -6.58 -9.01 -27.40
CA ALA A 284 -7.79 -9.20 -28.21
C ALA A 284 -8.30 -10.66 -28.18
N ASN A 285 -7.40 -11.65 -28.20
CA ASN A 285 -7.80 -13.06 -28.13
C ASN A 285 -8.43 -13.40 -26.78
N TYR A 286 -7.90 -12.85 -25.68
CA TYR A 286 -8.50 -13.05 -24.36
C TYR A 286 -9.84 -12.33 -24.23
N ILE A 287 -9.99 -11.14 -24.82
CA ILE A 287 -11.29 -10.44 -24.87
C ILE A 287 -12.30 -11.26 -25.68
N ASP A 288 -11.89 -11.89 -26.77
CA ASP A 288 -12.74 -12.79 -27.56
C ASP A 288 -13.19 -14.02 -26.74
N ASN A 289 -12.36 -14.54 -25.84
CA ASN A 289 -12.76 -15.59 -24.90
C ASN A 289 -13.88 -15.10 -23.98
N LEU A 290 -13.81 -13.88 -23.45
CA LEU A 290 -14.87 -13.30 -22.61
C LEU A 290 -16.19 -13.11 -23.39
N ARG A 291 -16.11 -12.79 -24.69
CA ARG A 291 -17.30 -12.58 -25.54
C ARG A 291 -17.91 -13.88 -26.07
N ALA A 292 -17.18 -14.99 -26.07
CA ALA A 292 -17.61 -16.20 -26.75
C ALA A 292 -18.97 -16.72 -26.24
N LYS A 293 -19.88 -17.03 -27.17
CA LYS A 293 -21.19 -17.65 -26.85
C LYS A 293 -21.06 -18.94 -26.06
N ALA A 294 -20.04 -19.74 -26.39
CA ALA A 294 -19.74 -20.99 -25.67
C ALA A 294 -19.38 -20.77 -24.20
N ASN A 295 -18.95 -19.56 -23.83
CA ASN A 295 -18.54 -19.18 -22.49
C ASN A 295 -19.64 -18.40 -21.73
N GLY A 296 -20.85 -18.32 -22.29
CA GLY A 296 -21.98 -17.63 -21.67
C GLY A 296 -22.00 -16.11 -21.88
N GLU A 297 -21.18 -15.58 -22.80
CA GLU A 297 -21.12 -14.14 -23.14
C GLU A 297 -20.90 -13.23 -21.91
N PHE A 298 -19.77 -13.40 -21.21
CA PHE A 298 -19.40 -12.62 -20.02
C PHE A 298 -19.37 -11.10 -20.26
N ILE A 299 -19.06 -10.71 -21.49
CA ILE A 299 -19.21 -9.35 -22.02
C ILE A 299 -20.08 -9.36 -23.28
N ASN A 300 -20.73 -8.23 -23.56
CA ASN A 300 -21.52 -8.03 -24.77
C ASN A 300 -20.67 -7.51 -25.95
N GLY A 301 -21.30 -7.32 -27.12
CA GLY A 301 -20.62 -6.91 -28.34
C GLY A 301 -19.92 -5.54 -28.25
N TRP A 302 -20.62 -4.52 -27.75
CA TRP A 302 -20.05 -3.17 -27.66
C TRP A 302 -18.93 -3.10 -26.63
N GLU A 303 -19.02 -3.89 -25.55
CA GLU A 303 -17.96 -3.99 -24.53
C GLU A 303 -16.68 -4.60 -25.13
N ARG A 304 -16.82 -5.64 -25.95
CA ARG A 304 -15.70 -6.25 -26.68
C ARG A 304 -15.06 -5.27 -27.65
N GLU A 305 -15.88 -4.56 -28.44
CA GLU A 305 -15.41 -3.55 -29.39
C GLU A 305 -14.63 -2.44 -28.67
N ASN A 306 -15.19 -1.90 -27.58
CA ASN A 306 -14.55 -0.85 -26.79
C ASN A 306 -13.20 -1.27 -26.20
N LEU A 307 -13.11 -2.48 -25.61
CA LEU A 307 -11.86 -3.01 -25.07
C LEU A 307 -10.82 -3.25 -26.16
N VAL A 308 -11.19 -3.90 -27.27
CA VAL A 308 -10.27 -4.16 -28.38
C VAL A 308 -9.76 -2.85 -28.97
N GLU A 309 -10.64 -1.86 -29.16
CA GLU A 309 -10.26 -0.56 -29.68
C GLU A 309 -9.28 0.16 -28.73
N PHE A 310 -9.56 0.17 -27.42
CA PHE A 310 -8.64 0.71 -26.41
C PHE A 310 -7.25 0.06 -26.51
N PHE A 311 -7.16 -1.28 -26.50
CA PHE A 311 -5.86 -1.95 -26.60
C PHE A 311 -5.15 -1.65 -27.93
N SER A 312 -5.89 -1.54 -29.03
CA SER A 312 -5.31 -1.25 -30.34
C SER A 312 -4.80 0.18 -30.48
N LYS A 313 -5.48 1.17 -29.88
CA LYS A 313 -5.21 2.60 -30.06
C LYS A 313 -4.42 3.24 -28.92
N VAL A 314 -4.55 2.71 -27.70
CA VAL A 314 -3.96 3.31 -26.49
C VAL A 314 -2.85 2.45 -25.92
N ARG A 315 -2.88 1.11 -26.06
CA ARG A 315 -1.82 0.23 -25.54
C ARG A 315 -0.76 -0.09 -26.57
N ASN A 316 -1.16 -0.59 -27.74
CA ASN A 316 -0.22 -1.10 -28.74
C ASN A 316 0.77 -0.05 -29.29
N PRO A 317 0.38 1.21 -29.51
CA PRO A 317 1.34 2.23 -29.97
C PRO A 317 2.48 2.51 -28.96
N PHE A 318 2.25 2.26 -27.68
CA PHE A 318 3.25 2.45 -26.60
C PHE A 318 4.02 1.17 -26.27
N GLY A 319 3.47 0.00 -26.63
CA GLY A 319 4.11 -1.30 -26.42
C GLY A 319 5.08 -1.73 -27.53
N HIS A 320 5.08 -1.03 -28.67
CA HIS A 320 5.98 -1.28 -29.79
C HIS A 320 6.97 -0.13 -29.94
N GLY A 321 8.23 -0.43 -30.27
CA GLY A 321 9.24 0.61 -30.49
C GLY A 321 8.84 1.52 -31.65
N ALA A 322 8.98 2.84 -31.47
CA ALA A 322 8.52 3.85 -32.43
C ALA A 322 9.28 3.84 -33.77
N GLY A 323 10.40 3.12 -33.87
CA GLY A 323 11.19 3.06 -35.10
C GLY A 323 11.67 4.46 -35.50
N SER A 324 11.23 4.95 -36.65
CA SER A 324 11.51 6.30 -37.16
C SER A 324 10.40 7.31 -36.86
N ASP A 325 9.27 6.86 -36.32
CA ASP A 325 8.13 7.71 -36.00
C ASP A 325 8.29 8.34 -34.61
N PRO A 326 7.68 9.51 -34.36
CA PRO A 326 7.64 10.08 -33.02
C PRO A 326 6.94 9.12 -32.05
N ILE A 327 7.48 9.01 -30.84
CA ILE A 327 6.84 8.25 -29.77
C ILE A 327 5.46 8.88 -29.53
N PRO A 328 4.37 8.10 -29.60
CA PRO A 328 3.05 8.61 -29.26
C PRO A 328 3.07 9.14 -27.83
N GLU A 329 2.57 10.35 -27.59
CA GLU A 329 2.41 10.91 -26.26
C GLU A 329 0.94 11.22 -26.01
N LEU A 330 0.43 10.77 -24.87
CA LEU A 330 -0.87 11.20 -24.39
C LEU A 330 -0.71 12.52 -23.62
N SER A 331 -1.65 13.44 -23.81
CA SER A 331 -1.81 14.57 -22.90
C SER A 331 -2.16 14.09 -21.48
N VAL A 332 -1.93 14.93 -20.47
CA VAL A 332 -2.27 14.62 -19.07
C VAL A 332 -3.74 14.14 -18.94
N PRO A 333 -4.76 14.84 -19.48
CA PRO A 333 -6.14 14.36 -19.39
C PRO A 333 -6.39 13.03 -20.10
N GLN A 334 -5.66 12.72 -21.17
CA GLN A 334 -5.76 11.42 -21.85
C GLN A 334 -5.11 10.30 -21.05
N THR A 335 -4.02 10.58 -20.35
CA THR A 335 -3.38 9.65 -19.42
C THR A 335 -4.29 9.34 -18.24
N ASP A 336 -4.89 10.36 -17.64
CA ASP A 336 -5.85 10.22 -16.54
C ASP A 336 -7.05 9.38 -16.97
N TRP A 337 -7.63 9.73 -18.12
CA TRP A 337 -8.72 8.96 -18.72
C TRP A 337 -8.32 7.50 -18.96
N ALA A 338 -7.12 7.22 -19.48
CA ALA A 338 -6.68 5.85 -19.75
C ALA A 338 -6.51 5.03 -18.46
N ILE A 339 -5.97 5.64 -17.40
CA ILE A 339 -5.84 5.01 -16.08
C ILE A 339 -7.23 4.72 -15.49
N GLU A 340 -8.10 5.72 -15.45
CA GLU A 340 -9.46 5.58 -14.93
C GLU A 340 -10.27 4.55 -15.73
N PHE A 341 -10.14 4.55 -17.06
CA PHE A 341 -10.76 3.56 -17.94
C PHE A 341 -10.33 2.14 -17.57
N CYS A 342 -9.03 1.91 -17.38
CA CYS A 342 -8.50 0.61 -16.96
C CYS A 342 -9.02 0.21 -15.57
N MET A 343 -9.09 1.13 -14.62
CA MET A 343 -9.62 0.87 -13.28
C MET A 343 -11.11 0.54 -13.31
N ILE A 344 -11.92 1.30 -14.06
CA ILE A 344 -13.36 1.08 -14.23
C ILE A 344 -13.62 -0.29 -14.84
N TRP A 345 -12.93 -0.64 -15.93
CA TRP A 345 -13.09 -1.93 -16.60
C TRP A 345 -12.67 -3.09 -15.72
N THR A 346 -11.50 -2.99 -15.09
CA THR A 346 -11.02 -4.03 -14.17
C THR A 346 -12.02 -4.27 -13.04
N LYS A 347 -12.46 -3.21 -12.36
CA LYS A 347 -13.50 -3.29 -11.31
C LYS A 347 -14.79 -3.93 -11.82
N SER A 348 -15.26 -3.51 -13.00
CA SER A 348 -16.49 -4.03 -13.63
C SER A 348 -16.39 -5.53 -13.92
N LEU A 349 -15.26 -5.96 -14.49
CA LEU A 349 -15.01 -7.36 -14.85
C LEU A 349 -14.84 -8.25 -13.62
N ILE A 350 -14.08 -7.81 -12.62
CA ILE A 350 -13.88 -8.58 -11.37
C ILE A 350 -15.21 -8.78 -10.64
N ARG A 351 -16.10 -7.79 -10.62
CA ARG A 351 -17.41 -7.91 -9.95
C ARG A 351 -18.38 -8.89 -10.62
N ARG A 352 -18.14 -9.27 -11.87
CA ARG A 352 -18.95 -10.24 -12.62
C ARG A 352 -18.48 -11.69 -12.42
N LEU A 353 -17.27 -11.89 -11.90
CA LEU A 353 -16.73 -13.22 -11.61
C LEU A 353 -17.58 -13.95 -10.58
#